data_AF-J0PHZ6-F1
#
_entry.id   AF-J0PHZ6-F1
#
_cell.length_a   1.000
_cell.length_b   1.000
_cell.length_c   1.000
_cell.angle_alpha   90.00
_cell.angle_beta   90.00
_cell.angle_gamma   90.00
#
_symmetry.space_group_name_H-M   'P 1'
#
loop_
_entity.id
_entity.type
_entity.pdbx_description
1 polymer ?
#
loop_
_entity_poly.entity_id
_entity_poly.type
_entity_poly.pdbx_seq_one_letter_code
_entity_poly.pdbx_strand_id
1 'polypeptide(L)'
;MLKKYLEGIKDLTPEKNEHTHRAFLQKLLTSLKDNFNKEFKIEHEPNRDKQGGQPDFRISYQGLNIGYIENKRVGTNLNQLLKSDQILKYLELNPNLMLTDYLNFMWVGKDEENKPSIKREISIASLDEPSKPLKPTPQTERDLIEFFRGFFNYEAAPIANAKDFATHLSVPTKYLKDALIQYQEKLQVFSIFNNFKEYLYEELSFEDFSDAFAQTLTYSFFLAKLNHPSEKIDLNNVRSSIPKNFAVIREMADFLKKLDAIKEIQWLLNEILSLINHVDMGSIIKDLNDDKDPYLHFYETFLSAYDPKLRENKGVYYTPDSVVKFIINALDSLLKTHFKDAPLGLKSALDNENIKLLDFATGTGTFLLEAFRKALEVRKTSDGGISTKEDKYQNLLKQFYGFEYLIAPYAIAHLNLSQAFKEEFKKPLKENDALKIILTNTLIQPSEIVACRGLNPIFEKELSSA
;
A
#
# COMPACT_ATOMS: atom_id res chain seq x y z
N MET A 1 -36.39 -4.46 19.09
CA MET A 1 -34.92 -4.30 19.27
C MET A 1 -34.60 -3.06 20.07
N LEU A 2 -35.08 -1.88 19.66
CA LEU A 2 -34.72 -0.59 20.26
C LEU A 2 -35.04 -0.50 21.76
N LYS A 3 -36.17 -1.06 22.20
CA LYS A 3 -36.54 -1.13 23.63
C LYS A 3 -35.47 -1.80 24.49
N LYS A 4 -34.93 -2.95 24.04
CA LYS A 4 -33.87 -3.69 24.74
C LYS A 4 -32.56 -2.90 24.81
N TYR A 5 -32.26 -2.13 23.76
CA TYR A 5 -31.08 -1.27 23.74
C TYR A 5 -31.21 -0.15 24.78
N LEU A 6 -32.32 0.58 24.76
CA LEU A 6 -32.60 1.67 25.71
C LEU A 6 -32.63 1.20 27.17
N GLU A 7 -33.20 0.02 27.44
CA GLU A 7 -33.13 -0.61 28.77
C GLU A 7 -31.69 -0.95 29.20
N GLY A 8 -30.83 -1.33 28.25
CA GLY A 8 -29.42 -1.64 28.49
C GLY A 8 -28.55 -0.41 28.76
N ILE A 9 -28.96 0.76 28.27
CA ILE A 9 -28.27 2.04 28.48
C ILE A 9 -29.02 2.98 29.45
N LYS A 10 -29.97 2.47 30.24
CA LYS A 10 -30.78 3.28 31.16
C LYS A 10 -29.98 4.05 32.22
N ASP A 11 -28.78 3.56 32.56
CA ASP A 11 -27.90 4.13 33.58
C ASP A 11 -26.81 5.04 32.96
N LEU A 12 -26.97 5.37 31.67
CA LEU A 12 -26.08 6.23 30.91
C LEU A 12 -26.09 7.64 31.49
N THR A 13 -24.91 8.16 31.80
CA THR A 13 -24.71 9.50 32.36
C THR A 13 -23.46 10.10 31.73
N PRO A 14 -23.31 11.43 31.67
CA PRO A 14 -22.11 12.07 31.15
C PRO A 14 -20.80 11.66 31.87
N GLU A 15 -20.92 11.21 33.13
CA GLU A 15 -19.81 10.93 34.04
C GLU A 15 -19.39 9.44 34.06
N LYS A 16 -20.28 8.50 33.72
CA LYS A 16 -19.97 7.06 33.80
C LYS A 16 -19.18 6.56 32.58
N ASN A 17 -18.22 5.69 32.88
CA ASN A 17 -17.30 5.09 31.92
C ASN A 17 -18.01 4.39 30.75
N GLU A 18 -17.55 4.70 29.54
CA GLU A 18 -18.01 4.26 28.21
C GLU A 18 -18.16 2.72 28.05
N HIS A 19 -17.42 1.92 28.84
CA HIS A 19 -17.22 0.50 28.56
C HIS A 19 -18.48 -0.37 28.66
N THR A 20 -19.32 -0.15 29.67
CA THR A 20 -20.50 -1.00 29.91
C THR A 20 -21.55 -0.82 28.81
N HIS A 21 -21.63 0.38 28.23
CA HIS A 21 -22.65 0.75 27.26
C HIS A 21 -22.28 0.36 25.81
N ARG A 22 -20.99 0.31 25.46
CA ARG A 22 -20.52 -0.16 24.14
C ARG A 22 -21.02 -1.56 23.78
N ALA A 23 -21.08 -2.48 24.74
CA ALA A 23 -21.59 -3.83 24.51
C ALA A 23 -23.07 -3.82 24.08
N PHE A 24 -23.86 -2.89 24.60
CA PHE A 24 -25.25 -2.72 24.18
C PHE A 24 -25.35 -2.07 22.80
N LEU A 25 -24.47 -1.12 22.46
CA LEU A 25 -24.39 -0.55 21.12
C LEU A 25 -24.02 -1.63 20.09
N GLN A 26 -23.04 -2.47 20.38
CA GLN A 26 -22.69 -3.61 19.53
C GLN A 26 -23.91 -4.53 19.30
N LYS A 27 -24.66 -4.86 20.37
CA LYS A 27 -25.90 -5.66 20.26
C LYS A 27 -26.96 -4.98 19.40
N LEU A 28 -27.14 -3.67 19.52
CA LEU A 28 -28.06 -2.91 18.67
C LEU A 28 -27.64 -3.02 17.20
N LEU A 29 -26.36 -2.77 16.88
CA LEU A 29 -25.84 -2.84 15.52
C LEU A 29 -25.98 -4.27 14.94
N THR A 30 -25.72 -5.30 15.74
CA THR A 30 -25.94 -6.70 15.33
C THR A 30 -27.42 -7.00 15.09
N SER A 31 -28.33 -6.54 15.95
CA SER A 31 -29.77 -6.74 15.72
C SER A 31 -30.30 -5.93 14.53
N LEU A 32 -29.72 -4.76 14.24
CA LEU A 32 -30.04 -3.98 13.04
C LEU A 32 -29.65 -4.76 11.79
N LYS A 33 -28.47 -5.41 11.79
CA LYS A 33 -28.00 -6.27 10.69
C LYS A 33 -29.06 -7.30 10.25
N ASP A 34 -29.78 -7.91 11.19
CA ASP A 34 -30.82 -8.92 10.91
C ASP A 34 -31.98 -8.38 10.05
N ASN A 35 -32.11 -7.06 9.90
CA ASN A 35 -33.14 -6.41 9.09
C ASN A 35 -32.67 -6.13 7.63
N PHE A 36 -31.45 -6.52 7.26
CA PHE A 36 -30.87 -6.26 5.95
C PHE A 36 -30.52 -7.56 5.22
N ASN A 37 -30.72 -7.60 3.89
CA ASN A 37 -30.47 -8.78 3.05
C ASN A 37 -28.97 -8.99 2.71
N LYS A 38 -28.06 -8.29 3.40
CA LYS A 38 -26.61 -8.35 3.16
C LYS A 38 -25.92 -8.79 4.46
N GLU A 39 -25.02 -9.76 4.36
CA GLU A 39 -24.27 -10.24 5.52
C GLU A 39 -23.07 -9.33 5.79
N PHE A 40 -23.21 -8.42 6.76
CA PHE A 40 -22.13 -7.56 7.23
C PHE A 40 -21.34 -8.17 8.39
N LYS A 41 -20.04 -7.89 8.47
CA LYS A 41 -19.21 -8.17 9.64
C LYS A 41 -18.97 -6.86 10.40
N ILE A 42 -19.23 -6.89 11.71
CA ILE A 42 -19.03 -5.76 12.62
C ILE A 42 -17.87 -6.12 13.53
N GLU A 43 -16.76 -5.42 13.36
CA GLU A 43 -15.56 -5.57 14.20
C GLU A 43 -15.57 -4.44 15.23
N HIS A 44 -15.44 -4.79 16.50
CA HIS A 44 -15.43 -3.85 17.62
C HIS A 44 -14.03 -3.85 18.25
N GLU A 45 -13.45 -2.68 18.44
CA GLU A 45 -12.15 -2.57 19.08
C GLU A 45 -12.29 -2.59 20.63
N PRO A 46 -11.70 -3.59 21.33
CA PRO A 46 -11.69 -3.57 22.79
C PRO A 46 -10.74 -2.47 23.28
N ASN A 47 -11.33 -1.43 23.87
CA ASN A 47 -10.79 -0.16 24.36
C ASN A 47 -9.68 -0.25 25.44
N ARG A 48 -8.75 -1.21 25.38
CA ARG A 48 -7.69 -1.34 26.40
C ARG A 48 -6.54 -0.35 26.23
N ASP A 49 -6.38 0.28 25.07
CA ASP A 49 -5.40 1.36 24.86
C ASP A 49 -5.89 2.31 23.75
N LYS A 50 -6.54 3.44 24.08
CA LYS A 50 -6.84 4.54 23.10
C LYS A 50 -5.58 5.25 22.59
N GLN A 51 -4.41 4.62 22.65
CA GLN A 51 -3.21 5.15 22.01
C GLN A 51 -3.35 5.10 20.48
N GLY A 52 -4.23 4.24 19.95
CA GLY A 52 -4.26 3.75 18.57
C GLY A 52 -5.11 4.45 17.51
N GLY A 53 -5.79 5.56 17.80
CA GLY A 53 -6.49 6.37 16.78
C GLY A 53 -7.43 5.62 15.81
N GLN A 54 -7.90 4.41 16.13
CA GLN A 54 -8.76 3.56 15.31
C GLN A 54 -10.25 3.79 15.66
N PRO A 55 -11.19 3.67 14.70
CA PRO A 55 -12.62 3.76 14.98
C PRO A 55 -13.13 2.68 15.95
N ASP A 56 -14.09 3.03 16.82
CA ASP A 56 -14.69 2.07 17.76
C ASP A 56 -15.28 0.83 17.05
N PHE A 57 -15.92 1.02 15.88
CA PHE A 57 -16.40 -0.09 15.05
C PHE A 57 -16.03 0.09 13.58
N ARG A 58 -15.69 -1.03 12.95
CA ARG A 58 -15.51 -1.17 11.51
C ARG A 58 -16.58 -2.10 10.94
N ILE A 59 -17.20 -1.67 9.86
CA ILE A 59 -18.23 -2.44 9.16
C ILE A 59 -17.65 -2.92 7.85
N SER A 60 -17.69 -4.23 7.61
CA SER A 60 -17.22 -4.81 6.36
C SER A 60 -18.28 -5.69 5.69
N TYR A 61 -18.25 -5.70 4.37
CA TYR A 61 -19.07 -6.56 3.51
C TYR A 61 -18.14 -7.35 2.61
N GLN A 62 -18.20 -8.69 2.68
CA GLN A 62 -17.32 -9.60 1.93
C GLN A 62 -15.80 -9.34 2.12
N GLY A 63 -15.41 -8.63 3.19
CA GLY A 63 -14.04 -8.24 3.48
C GLY A 63 -13.66 -6.82 3.01
N LEU A 64 -14.52 -6.14 2.27
CA LEU A 64 -14.38 -4.73 1.95
C LEU A 64 -14.85 -3.90 3.14
N ASN A 65 -14.05 -2.93 3.58
CA ASN A 65 -14.50 -1.96 4.56
C ASN A 65 -15.53 -1.00 3.92
N ILE A 66 -16.75 -1.00 4.44
CA ILE A 66 -17.85 -0.18 3.94
C ILE A 66 -18.19 0.99 4.85
N GLY A 67 -17.58 1.10 6.03
CA GLY A 67 -17.79 2.26 6.88
C GLY A 67 -17.30 2.10 8.31
N TYR A 68 -17.25 3.22 9.01
CA TYR A 68 -16.82 3.33 10.40
C TYR A 68 -17.95 3.82 11.29
N ILE A 69 -17.92 3.43 12.56
CA ILE A 69 -18.77 4.00 13.61
C ILE A 69 -17.87 4.43 14.76
N GLU A 70 -17.89 5.71 15.08
CA GLU A 70 -17.17 6.30 16.21
C GLU A 70 -18.18 6.70 17.30
N ASN A 71 -17.93 6.23 18.52
CA ASN A 71 -18.80 6.46 19.66
C ASN A 71 -18.14 7.43 20.66
N LYS A 72 -18.86 8.49 21.00
CA LYS A 72 -18.48 9.44 22.06
C LYS A 72 -19.32 9.26 23.32
N ARG A 73 -19.01 10.07 24.32
CA ARG A 73 -19.79 10.11 25.57
C ARG A 73 -21.14 10.75 25.30
N VAL A 74 -22.16 10.30 26.02
CA VAL A 74 -23.51 10.86 25.94
C VAL A 74 -23.49 12.38 26.14
N GLY A 75 -24.25 13.12 25.35
CA GLY A 75 -24.31 14.59 25.41
C GLY A 75 -23.13 15.29 24.74
N THR A 76 -22.20 14.56 24.11
CA THR A 76 -21.15 15.17 23.29
C THR A 76 -21.78 15.83 22.07
N ASN A 77 -21.42 17.09 21.81
CA ASN A 77 -21.87 17.77 20.60
C ASN A 77 -21.17 17.19 19.36
N LEU A 78 -21.87 16.29 18.65
CA LEU A 78 -21.34 15.59 17.48
C LEU A 78 -20.95 16.55 16.34
N ASN A 79 -21.62 17.70 16.21
CA ASN A 79 -21.31 18.69 15.17
C ASN A 79 -19.91 19.30 15.31
N GLN A 80 -19.43 19.46 16.56
CA GLN A 80 -18.09 20.01 16.80
C GLN A 80 -16.98 19.03 16.39
N LEU A 81 -17.27 17.73 16.35
CA LEU A 81 -16.31 16.69 16.00
C LEU A 81 -15.94 16.69 14.51
N LEU A 82 -16.79 17.25 13.65
CA LEU A 82 -16.57 17.29 12.19
C LEU A 82 -15.26 18.01 11.79
N LYS A 83 -14.69 18.83 12.68
CA LYS A 83 -13.42 19.54 12.47
C LYS A 83 -12.23 18.89 13.16
N SER A 84 -12.43 17.78 13.86
CA SER A 84 -11.33 17.12 14.59
C SER A 84 -10.49 16.27 13.65
N ASP A 85 -9.17 16.24 13.87
CA ASP A 85 -8.22 15.49 13.06
C ASP A 85 -8.57 13.99 13.00
N GLN A 86 -9.10 13.43 14.09
CA GLN A 86 -9.57 12.05 14.15
C GLN A 86 -10.70 11.77 13.13
N ILE A 87 -11.72 12.64 13.08
CA ILE A 87 -12.86 12.46 12.17
C ILE A 87 -12.46 12.74 10.72
N LEU A 88 -11.57 13.71 10.49
CA LEU A 88 -11.00 13.98 9.17
C LEU A 88 -10.22 12.76 8.65
N LYS A 89 -9.36 12.16 9.49
CA LYS A 89 -8.65 10.90 9.17
C LYS A 89 -9.61 9.78 8.80
N TYR A 90 -10.69 9.58 9.56
CA TYR A 90 -11.68 8.54 9.26
C TYR A 90 -12.37 8.77 7.92
N LEU A 91 -12.78 10.00 7.62
CA LEU A 91 -13.43 10.37 6.36
C LEU A 91 -12.48 10.33 5.15
N GLU A 92 -11.18 10.51 5.36
CA GLU A 92 -10.15 10.28 4.34
C GLU A 92 -9.99 8.79 4.02
N LEU A 93 -9.97 7.93 5.05
CA LEU A 93 -9.85 6.48 4.88
C LEU A 93 -11.15 5.85 4.33
N ASN A 94 -12.32 6.29 4.81
CA ASN A 94 -13.62 5.83 4.35
C ASN A 94 -14.68 6.94 4.48
N PRO A 95 -15.30 7.38 3.37
CA PRO A 95 -16.27 8.47 3.40
C PRO A 95 -17.62 8.08 4.03
N ASN A 96 -17.83 6.83 4.45
CA ASN A 96 -19.04 6.39 5.13
C ASN A 96 -18.81 6.29 6.64
N LEU A 97 -19.12 7.35 7.38
CA LEU A 97 -18.85 7.45 8.81
C LEU A 97 -20.13 7.71 9.63
N MET A 98 -20.29 6.98 10.71
CA MET A 98 -21.33 7.22 11.71
C MET A 98 -20.72 7.77 12.99
N LEU A 99 -21.26 8.88 13.50
CA LEU A 99 -20.95 9.38 14.83
C LEU A 99 -22.14 9.10 15.75
N THR A 100 -21.88 8.70 16.99
CA THR A 100 -22.94 8.53 17.97
C THR A 100 -22.49 8.87 19.39
N ASP A 101 -23.44 9.31 20.21
CA ASP A 101 -23.29 9.48 21.66
C ASP A 101 -24.23 8.54 22.42
N TYR A 102 -24.57 7.39 21.82
CA TYR A 102 -25.58 6.40 22.23
C TYR A 102 -27.05 6.80 22.00
N LEU A 103 -27.39 8.09 22.03
CA LEU A 103 -28.79 8.56 21.89
C LEU A 103 -29.04 9.25 20.55
N ASN A 104 -28.02 9.89 20.01
CA ASN A 104 -28.01 10.55 18.73
C ASN A 104 -27.11 9.78 17.77
N PHE A 105 -27.55 9.62 16.53
CA PHE A 105 -26.78 9.04 15.44
C PHE A 105 -26.70 10.06 14.31
N MET A 106 -25.49 10.33 13.86
CA MET A 106 -25.19 11.29 12.80
C MET A 106 -24.39 10.58 11.72
N TRP A 107 -25.01 10.45 10.55
CA TRP A 107 -24.34 9.92 9.37
C TRP A 107 -23.60 11.04 8.66
N VAL A 108 -22.29 10.91 8.56
CA VAL A 108 -21.38 11.87 7.95
C VAL A 108 -20.75 11.25 6.71
N GLY A 109 -20.65 12.04 5.64
CA GLY A 109 -19.83 11.72 4.48
C GLY A 109 -19.18 12.96 3.90
N LYS A 110 -18.68 12.89 2.67
CA LYS A 110 -18.06 14.04 1.98
C LYS A 110 -19.05 14.76 1.07
N ASP A 111 -18.93 16.08 0.98
CA ASP A 111 -19.60 16.89 -0.05
C ASP A 111 -18.77 16.97 -1.34
N GLU A 112 -19.23 17.77 -2.30
CA GLU A 112 -18.56 17.98 -3.60
C GLU A 112 -17.18 18.65 -3.46
N GLU A 113 -16.93 19.36 -2.36
CA GLU A 113 -15.65 19.99 -2.03
C GLU A 113 -14.76 19.09 -1.17
N ASN A 114 -15.09 17.80 -1.02
CA ASN A 114 -14.42 16.82 -0.16
C ASN A 114 -14.44 17.17 1.34
N LYS A 115 -15.33 18.06 1.79
CA LYS A 115 -15.46 18.45 3.20
C LYS A 115 -16.47 17.54 3.93
N PRO A 116 -16.32 17.37 5.27
CA PRO A 116 -17.30 16.65 6.08
C PRO A 116 -18.69 17.29 5.97
N SER A 117 -19.69 16.46 5.65
CA SER A 117 -21.08 16.86 5.47
C SER A 117 -22.00 15.87 6.17
N ILE A 118 -22.98 16.41 6.90
CA ILE A 118 -24.00 15.60 7.57
C ILE A 118 -25.00 15.16 6.51
N LYS A 119 -25.13 13.85 6.32
CA LYS A 119 -26.08 13.24 5.38
C LYS A 119 -27.45 13.04 6.02
N ARG A 120 -27.46 12.61 7.29
CA ARG A 120 -28.69 12.36 8.05
C ARG A 120 -28.42 12.34 9.54
N GLU A 121 -29.43 12.68 10.32
CA GLU A 121 -29.40 12.56 11.79
C GLU A 121 -30.66 11.87 12.29
N ILE A 122 -30.55 11.18 13.42
CA ILE A 122 -31.68 10.65 14.17
C ILE A 122 -31.36 10.64 15.67
N SER A 123 -32.30 11.14 16.46
CA SER A 123 -32.28 11.02 17.92
C SER A 123 -33.30 9.97 18.33
N ILE A 124 -32.86 8.95 19.07
CA ILE A 124 -33.75 7.87 19.53
C ILE A 124 -34.34 8.13 20.92
N ALA A 125 -33.76 9.09 21.66
CA ALA A 125 -34.15 9.50 23.01
C ALA A 125 -33.47 10.82 23.40
N SER A 126 -33.96 11.45 24.48
CA SER A 126 -33.32 12.61 25.12
C SER A 126 -32.75 12.24 26.49
N LEU A 127 -31.64 12.88 26.87
CA LEU A 127 -31.05 12.83 28.21
C LEU A 127 -31.98 13.43 29.27
N ASP A 128 -32.79 14.42 28.87
CA ASP A 128 -33.67 15.20 29.75
C ASP A 128 -35.02 14.52 30.00
N GLU A 129 -35.21 13.25 29.61
CA GLU A 129 -36.38 12.45 29.99
C GLU A 129 -36.03 11.59 31.22
N PRO A 130 -36.11 12.11 32.46
CA PRO A 130 -35.70 11.35 33.62
C PRO A 130 -36.88 10.45 34.01
N SER A 131 -36.60 9.23 34.45
CA SER A 131 -37.49 8.41 35.29
C SER A 131 -38.76 7.76 34.69
N LYS A 132 -39.02 7.83 33.37
CA LYS A 132 -39.92 6.87 32.71
C LYS A 132 -39.09 5.84 31.93
N PRO A 133 -39.50 4.56 31.84
CA PRO A 133 -38.85 3.65 30.91
C PRO A 133 -38.91 4.33 29.54
N LEU A 134 -37.74 4.60 28.95
CA LEU A 134 -37.57 5.07 27.58
C LEU A 134 -38.42 4.14 26.71
N LYS A 135 -39.64 4.57 26.38
CA LYS A 135 -40.59 3.77 25.61
C LYS A 135 -40.41 4.22 24.17
N PRO A 136 -39.59 3.51 23.36
CA PRO A 136 -39.46 3.86 21.96
C PRO A 136 -40.84 3.76 21.33
N THR A 137 -41.19 4.76 20.52
CA THR A 137 -42.37 4.64 19.68
C THR A 137 -42.06 3.64 18.56
N PRO A 138 -43.06 2.88 18.07
CA PRO A 138 -42.87 2.04 16.88
C PRO A 138 -42.34 2.82 15.67
N GLN A 139 -42.63 4.13 15.60
CA GLN A 139 -42.13 5.01 14.55
C GLN A 139 -40.63 5.26 14.68
N THR A 140 -40.13 5.58 15.88
CA THR A 140 -38.69 5.76 16.15
C THR A 140 -37.88 4.53 15.78
N GLU A 141 -38.39 3.32 16.07
CA GLU A 141 -37.71 2.07 15.68
C GLU A 141 -37.67 1.89 14.16
N ARG A 142 -38.75 2.23 13.44
CA ARG A 142 -38.77 2.22 11.96
C ARG A 142 -37.81 3.23 11.36
N ASP A 143 -37.80 4.46 11.87
CA ASP A 143 -36.94 5.53 11.39
C ASP A 143 -35.46 5.18 11.59
N LEU A 144 -35.13 4.53 12.73
CA LEU A 144 -33.80 4.02 13.00
C LEU A 144 -33.39 2.91 12.03
N ILE A 145 -34.28 1.97 11.74
CA ILE A 145 -34.02 0.91 10.75
C ILE A 145 -33.78 1.52 9.38
N GLU A 146 -34.58 2.49 8.92
CA GLU A 146 -34.37 3.16 7.64
C GLU A 146 -33.09 4.01 7.61
N PHE A 147 -32.73 4.64 8.73
CA PHE A 147 -31.47 5.37 8.88
C PHE A 147 -30.26 4.44 8.67
N PHE A 148 -30.22 3.32 9.40
CA PHE A 148 -29.15 2.34 9.27
C PHE A 148 -29.20 1.58 7.95
N ARG A 149 -30.38 1.40 7.33
CA ARG A 149 -30.48 0.86 5.97
C ARG A 149 -29.68 1.69 4.99
N GLY A 150 -29.78 3.02 5.07
CA GLY A 150 -28.99 3.93 4.24
C GLY A 150 -27.48 3.73 4.46
N PHE A 151 -27.06 3.74 5.72
CA PHE A 151 -25.64 3.60 6.09
C PHE A 151 -25.04 2.26 5.65
N PHE A 152 -25.73 1.14 5.87
CA PHE A 152 -25.24 -0.19 5.52
C PHE A 152 -25.34 -0.52 4.02
N ASN A 153 -26.24 0.13 3.29
CA ASN A 153 -26.33 0.00 1.84
C ASN A 153 -25.52 1.05 1.09
N TYR A 154 -24.63 1.78 1.77
CA TYR A 154 -23.66 2.63 1.09
C TYR A 154 -22.83 1.80 0.10
N GLU A 155 -22.87 2.18 -1.18
CA GLU A 155 -22.06 1.57 -2.22
C GLU A 155 -20.92 2.53 -2.54
N ALA A 156 -19.69 2.12 -2.21
CA ALA A 156 -18.51 2.86 -2.57
C ALA A 156 -18.37 2.88 -4.11
N ALA A 157 -17.85 3.98 -4.65
CA ALA A 157 -17.49 4.02 -6.06
C ALA A 157 -16.51 2.88 -6.37
N PRO A 158 -16.75 2.08 -7.43
CA PRO A 158 -15.86 0.99 -7.77
C PRO A 158 -14.49 1.53 -8.17
N ILE A 159 -13.43 0.94 -7.64
CA ILE A 159 -12.05 1.23 -8.05
C ILE A 159 -11.79 0.47 -9.35
N ALA A 160 -12.04 1.14 -10.48
CA ALA A 160 -12.09 0.51 -11.80
C ALA A 160 -10.88 0.82 -12.70
N ASN A 161 -10.01 1.76 -12.32
CA ASN A 161 -8.83 2.14 -13.11
C ASN A 161 -7.59 2.31 -12.22
N ALA A 162 -6.41 2.27 -12.84
CA ALA A 162 -5.12 2.29 -12.17
C ALA A 162 -4.89 3.59 -11.39
N LYS A 163 -5.38 4.71 -11.93
CA LYS A 163 -5.20 6.04 -11.33
C LYS A 163 -5.97 6.19 -10.01
N ASP A 164 -7.25 5.83 -10.03
CA ASP A 164 -8.11 5.88 -8.84
C ASP A 164 -7.60 4.89 -7.79
N PHE A 165 -7.14 3.70 -8.22
CA PHE A 165 -6.57 2.73 -7.31
C PHE A 165 -5.31 3.24 -6.60
N ALA A 166 -4.37 3.81 -7.36
CA ALA A 166 -3.15 4.42 -6.81
C ALA A 166 -3.49 5.54 -5.81
N THR A 167 -4.47 6.38 -6.14
CA THR A 167 -4.94 7.47 -5.28
C THR A 167 -5.55 6.93 -3.98
N HIS A 168 -6.44 5.94 -4.06
CA HIS A 168 -7.07 5.33 -2.89
C HIS A 168 -6.08 4.59 -2.00
N LEU A 169 -5.04 3.96 -2.56
CA LEU A 169 -3.98 3.30 -1.79
C LEU A 169 -3.09 4.31 -1.05
N SER A 170 -2.84 5.48 -1.63
CA SER A 170 -1.93 6.47 -1.05
C SER A 170 -2.33 6.93 0.36
N VAL A 171 -3.64 7.07 0.61
CA VAL A 171 -4.18 7.59 1.86
C VAL A 171 -3.87 6.68 3.06
N PRO A 172 -4.28 5.39 3.08
CA PRO A 172 -3.93 4.50 4.18
C PRO A 172 -2.41 4.26 4.30
N THR A 173 -1.66 4.31 3.20
CA THR A 173 -0.18 4.23 3.28
C THR A 173 0.41 5.45 3.99
N LYS A 174 -0.14 6.66 3.77
CA LYS A 174 0.32 7.87 4.46
C LYS A 174 0.07 7.79 5.95
N TYR A 175 -1.13 7.36 6.34
CA TYR A 175 -1.43 7.12 7.75
C TYR A 175 -0.58 6.00 8.36
N LEU A 176 -0.19 4.99 7.58
CA LEU A 176 0.74 3.96 8.02
C LEU A 176 2.13 4.54 8.33
N LYS A 177 2.65 5.42 7.49
CA LYS A 177 3.88 6.18 7.76
C LYS A 177 3.75 6.97 9.07
N ASP A 178 2.67 7.73 9.23
CA ASP A 178 2.45 8.55 10.42
C ASP A 178 2.37 7.69 11.69
N ALA A 179 1.72 6.53 11.61
CA ALA A 179 1.67 5.57 12.70
C ALA A 179 3.06 5.00 13.03
N LEU A 180 3.88 4.65 12.05
CA LEU A 180 5.26 4.19 12.29
C LEU A 180 6.08 5.24 13.05
N ILE A 181 5.96 6.51 12.66
CA ILE A 181 6.62 7.64 13.34
C ILE A 181 6.09 7.81 14.78
N GLN A 182 4.77 7.76 14.95
CA GLN A 182 4.13 7.85 16.27
C GLN A 182 4.61 6.75 17.23
N TYR A 183 4.80 5.53 16.72
CA TYR A 183 5.22 4.38 17.51
C TYR A 183 6.73 4.11 17.44
N GLN A 184 7.55 5.10 17.07
CA GLN A 184 9.00 4.93 16.89
C GLN A 184 9.72 4.37 18.13
N GLU A 185 9.22 4.66 19.33
CA GLU A 185 9.82 4.19 20.60
C GLU A 185 9.41 2.74 20.96
N LYS A 186 8.42 2.16 20.28
CA LYS A 186 8.03 0.77 20.51
C LYS A 186 9.13 -0.14 19.97
N LEU A 187 9.58 -1.10 20.78
CA LEU A 187 10.65 -2.04 20.43
C LEU A 187 10.44 -2.72 19.08
N GLN A 188 9.19 -3.04 18.72
CA GLN A 188 8.86 -3.65 17.43
C GLN A 188 9.25 -2.74 16.25
N VAL A 189 8.91 -1.44 16.31
CA VAL A 189 9.20 -0.49 15.23
C VAL A 189 10.68 -0.09 15.26
N PHE A 190 11.21 0.24 16.44
CA PHE A 190 12.60 0.65 16.61
C PHE A 190 13.58 -0.43 16.17
N SER A 191 13.31 -1.71 16.47
CA SER A 191 14.16 -2.81 16.01
C SER A 191 14.14 -2.99 14.50
N ILE A 192 13.02 -2.74 13.83
CA ILE A 192 12.96 -2.74 12.36
C ILE A 192 13.79 -1.57 11.83
N PHE A 193 13.59 -0.36 12.37
CA PHE A 193 14.39 0.81 11.98
C PHE A 193 15.89 0.56 12.12
N ASN A 194 16.37 0.08 13.27
CA ASN A 194 17.81 -0.16 13.48
C ASN A 194 18.35 -1.21 12.51
N ASN A 195 17.59 -2.27 12.24
CA ASN A 195 17.93 -3.21 11.19
C ASN A 195 18.13 -2.43 9.87
N PHE A 196 17.12 -1.71 9.39
CA PHE A 196 17.22 -0.95 8.14
C PHE A 196 18.38 0.07 8.11
N LYS A 197 18.59 0.81 9.20
CA LYS A 197 19.66 1.80 9.33
C LYS A 197 21.04 1.16 9.28
N GLU A 198 21.22 0.05 10.00
CA GLU A 198 22.46 -0.72 9.92
C GLU A 198 22.69 -1.24 8.51
N TYR A 199 21.67 -1.75 7.81
CA TYR A 199 21.84 -2.38 6.49
C TYR A 199 22.02 -1.39 5.33
N LEU A 200 21.32 -0.25 5.30
CA LEU A 200 21.27 0.62 4.13
C LEU A 200 22.36 1.70 4.13
N TYR A 201 22.40 2.55 5.15
CA TYR A 201 23.45 3.56 5.38
C TYR A 201 23.22 4.28 6.73
N GLU A 202 24.30 4.75 7.36
CA GLU A 202 24.26 5.33 8.72
C GLU A 202 23.43 6.61 8.86
N GLU A 203 23.20 7.34 7.76
CA GLU A 203 22.47 8.61 7.72
C GLU A 203 20.95 8.47 7.49
N LEU A 204 20.37 7.27 7.59
CA LEU A 204 18.92 7.08 7.44
C LEU A 204 18.15 7.69 8.61
N SER A 205 17.34 8.73 8.34
CA SER A 205 16.44 9.31 9.33
C SER A 205 15.24 8.38 9.59
N PHE A 206 14.62 8.49 10.77
CA PHE A 206 13.44 7.67 11.10
C PHE A 206 12.24 8.00 10.21
N GLU A 207 12.13 9.27 9.78
CA GLU A 207 11.08 9.72 8.87
C GLU A 207 11.26 9.13 7.47
N ASP A 208 12.49 9.19 6.91
CA ASP A 208 12.82 8.57 5.62
C ASP A 208 12.61 7.05 5.67
N PHE A 209 12.97 6.41 6.79
CA PHE A 209 12.69 4.99 7.01
C PHE A 209 11.18 4.70 6.98
N SER A 210 10.40 5.44 7.78
CA SER A 210 8.95 5.18 7.93
C SER A 210 8.23 5.34 6.60
N ASP A 211 8.64 6.35 5.84
CA ASP A 211 8.16 6.64 4.50
C ASP A 211 8.50 5.51 3.52
N ALA A 212 9.79 5.18 3.36
CA ALA A 212 10.24 4.12 2.47
C ALA A 212 9.65 2.75 2.84
N PHE A 213 9.51 2.46 4.14
CA PHE A 213 8.93 1.23 4.64
C PHE A 213 7.43 1.15 4.29
N ALA A 214 6.64 2.17 4.59
CA ALA A 214 5.20 2.18 4.30
C ALA A 214 4.91 2.06 2.79
N GLN A 215 5.67 2.79 1.96
CA GLN A 215 5.55 2.71 0.50
C GLN A 215 5.89 1.31 -0.01
N THR A 216 7.09 0.80 0.29
CA THR A 216 7.55 -0.48 -0.25
C THR A 216 6.64 -1.63 0.19
N LEU A 217 6.10 -1.54 1.40
CA LEU A 217 5.11 -2.50 1.89
C LEU A 217 3.82 -2.50 1.07
N THR A 218 3.27 -1.33 0.80
CA THR A 218 2.07 -1.19 -0.03
C THR A 218 2.31 -1.77 -1.42
N TYR A 219 3.49 -1.51 -1.99
CA TYR A 219 3.93 -2.13 -3.25
C TYR A 219 4.08 -3.65 -3.16
N SER A 220 4.56 -4.18 -2.04
CA SER A 220 4.69 -5.62 -1.82
C SER A 220 3.34 -6.31 -1.91
N PHE A 221 2.30 -5.73 -1.30
CA PHE A 221 0.94 -6.26 -1.39
C PHE A 221 0.36 -6.15 -2.80
N PHE A 222 0.58 -5.03 -3.49
CA PHE A 222 0.12 -4.86 -4.86
C PHE A 222 0.81 -5.86 -5.81
N LEU A 223 2.12 -6.08 -5.63
CA LEU A 223 2.89 -7.06 -6.39
C LEU A 223 2.38 -8.49 -6.16
N ALA A 224 2.13 -8.85 -4.91
CA ALA A 224 1.52 -10.13 -4.58
C ALA A 224 0.18 -10.31 -5.31
N LYS A 225 -0.66 -9.27 -5.34
CA LYS A 225 -1.95 -9.30 -6.03
C LYS A 225 -1.81 -9.36 -7.56
N LEU A 226 -0.84 -8.67 -8.16
CA LEU A 226 -0.55 -8.73 -9.59
C LEU A 226 -0.12 -10.13 -10.03
N ASN A 227 0.69 -10.82 -9.22
CA ASN A 227 1.14 -12.18 -9.52
C ASN A 227 0.04 -13.22 -9.28
N HIS A 228 -0.88 -12.95 -8.34
CA HIS A 228 -2.00 -13.82 -8.00
C HIS A 228 -3.34 -13.08 -8.02
N PRO A 229 -3.85 -12.65 -9.21
CA PRO A 229 -5.02 -11.78 -9.30
C PRO A 229 -6.28 -12.36 -8.64
N SER A 230 -6.46 -13.67 -8.73
CA SER A 230 -7.62 -14.39 -8.19
C SER A 230 -7.50 -14.75 -6.72
N GLU A 231 -6.31 -14.62 -6.12
CA GLU A 231 -6.09 -14.97 -4.72
C GLU A 231 -6.35 -13.77 -3.81
N LYS A 232 -6.78 -14.09 -2.58
CA LYS A 232 -6.86 -13.09 -1.51
C LYS A 232 -5.49 -12.97 -0.86
N ILE A 233 -4.92 -11.78 -0.87
CA ILE A 233 -3.64 -11.46 -0.24
C ILE A 233 -3.87 -11.10 1.24
N ASP A 234 -3.03 -11.64 2.11
CA ASP A 234 -3.00 -11.33 3.54
C ASP A 234 -1.56 -11.32 4.08
N LEU A 235 -1.41 -11.02 5.38
CA LEU A 235 -0.11 -10.95 6.05
C LEU A 235 0.62 -12.31 6.13
N ASN A 236 -0.07 -13.42 5.91
CA ASN A 236 0.51 -14.77 5.98
C ASN A 236 1.03 -15.24 4.62
N ASN A 237 0.32 -14.91 3.53
CA ASN A 237 0.67 -15.38 2.18
C ASN A 237 1.45 -14.37 1.33
N VAL A 238 1.47 -13.08 1.68
CA VAL A 238 2.15 -12.03 0.88
C VAL A 238 3.58 -12.41 0.51
N ARG A 239 4.36 -12.98 1.44
CA ARG A 239 5.76 -13.38 1.19
C ARG A 239 5.88 -14.53 0.20
N SER A 240 4.95 -15.49 0.20
CA SER A 240 4.94 -16.61 -0.76
C SER A 240 4.41 -16.19 -2.13
N SER A 241 3.57 -15.16 -2.18
CA SER A 241 3.02 -14.58 -3.42
C SER A 241 3.99 -13.63 -4.13
N ILE A 242 5.13 -13.31 -3.50
CA ILE A 242 6.20 -12.52 -4.09
C ILE A 242 7.31 -13.46 -4.58
N PRO A 243 7.75 -13.37 -5.85
CA PRO A 243 8.79 -14.23 -6.40
C PRO A 243 10.13 -14.11 -5.64
N LYS A 244 10.87 -15.22 -5.53
CA LYS A 244 12.10 -15.32 -4.71
C LYS A 244 13.21 -14.35 -5.10
N ASN A 245 13.23 -13.90 -6.35
CA ASN A 245 14.17 -12.92 -6.88
C ASN A 245 13.94 -11.48 -6.40
N PHE A 246 12.87 -11.22 -5.65
CA PHE A 246 12.60 -9.94 -4.98
C PHE A 246 12.95 -10.03 -3.49
N ALA A 247 14.22 -10.33 -3.18
CA ALA A 247 14.63 -10.74 -1.83
C ALA A 247 14.32 -9.67 -0.77
N VAL A 248 14.70 -8.41 -1.01
CA VAL A 248 14.44 -7.28 -0.09
C VAL A 248 12.94 -7.09 0.19
N ILE A 249 12.11 -7.15 -0.85
CA ILE A 249 10.65 -7.01 -0.74
C ILE A 249 10.05 -8.16 0.08
N ARG A 250 10.54 -9.39 -0.12
CA ARG A 250 10.10 -10.55 0.67
C ARG A 250 10.49 -10.42 2.13
N GLU A 251 11.68 -9.92 2.43
CA GLU A 251 12.10 -9.67 3.82
C GLU A 251 11.26 -8.57 4.48
N MET A 252 10.90 -7.51 3.74
CA MET A 252 9.95 -6.51 4.21
C MET A 252 8.61 -7.10 4.64
N ALA A 253 8.10 -8.07 3.88
CA ALA A 253 6.88 -8.78 4.24
C ALA A 253 7.00 -9.60 5.54
N ASP A 254 8.19 -10.03 5.96
CA ASP A 254 8.37 -10.72 7.25
C ASP A 254 8.34 -9.76 8.45
N PHE A 255 8.80 -8.52 8.26
CA PHE A 255 8.72 -7.50 9.31
C PHE A 255 7.28 -7.12 9.68
N LEU A 256 6.32 -7.31 8.75
CA LEU A 256 4.88 -7.11 9.01
C LEU A 256 4.37 -7.85 10.24
N LYS A 257 4.77 -9.12 10.38
CA LYS A 257 4.31 -9.96 11.48
C LYS A 257 4.76 -9.42 12.84
N LYS A 258 5.87 -8.67 12.87
CA LYS A 258 6.37 -8.02 14.09
C LYS A 258 5.57 -6.76 14.44
N LEU A 259 4.95 -6.11 13.46
CA LEU A 259 4.14 -4.91 13.65
C LEU A 259 2.69 -5.21 14.06
N ASP A 260 2.23 -6.46 13.89
CA ASP A 260 0.86 -6.90 14.19
C ASP A 260 0.46 -6.67 15.66
N ALA A 261 1.43 -6.53 16.57
CA ALA A 261 1.19 -6.20 17.98
C ALA A 261 0.69 -4.75 18.19
N ILE A 262 0.86 -3.86 17.21
CA ILE A 262 0.43 -2.46 17.28
C ILE A 262 -0.88 -2.34 16.51
N LYS A 263 -2.00 -2.23 17.25
CA LYS A 263 -3.36 -2.26 16.69
C LYS A 263 -3.60 -1.23 15.60
N GLU A 264 -3.10 0.00 15.77
CA GLU A 264 -3.27 1.06 14.78
C GLU A 264 -2.58 0.71 13.45
N ILE A 265 -1.36 0.18 13.53
CA ILE A 265 -0.63 -0.28 12.35
C ILE A 265 -1.36 -1.47 11.74
N GLN A 266 -1.79 -2.46 12.52
CA GLN A 266 -2.58 -3.60 12.06
C GLN A 266 -3.87 -3.15 11.33
N TRP A 267 -4.57 -2.16 11.87
CA TRP A 267 -5.76 -1.59 11.26
C TRP A 267 -5.45 -0.97 9.89
N LEU A 268 -4.44 -0.12 9.81
CA LEU A 268 -4.04 0.55 8.56
C LEU A 268 -3.57 -0.46 7.50
N LEU A 269 -2.83 -1.49 7.91
CA LEU A 269 -2.47 -2.62 7.05
C LEU A 269 -3.72 -3.33 6.50
N ASN A 270 -4.72 -3.56 7.35
CA ASN A 270 -5.99 -4.16 6.95
C ASN A 270 -6.84 -3.25 6.06
N GLU A 271 -6.66 -1.92 6.09
CA GLU A 271 -7.27 -1.02 5.10
C GLU A 271 -6.59 -1.18 3.74
N ILE A 272 -5.25 -1.18 3.70
CA ILE A 272 -4.49 -1.40 2.46
C ILE A 272 -4.86 -2.75 1.83
N LEU A 273 -4.85 -3.83 2.63
CA LEU A 273 -5.23 -5.17 2.16
C LEU A 273 -6.70 -5.25 1.73
N SER A 274 -7.60 -4.51 2.37
CA SER A 274 -9.01 -4.46 1.98
C SER A 274 -9.14 -3.88 0.56
N LEU A 275 -8.48 -2.76 0.28
CA LEU A 275 -8.46 -2.15 -1.05
C LEU A 275 -7.85 -3.09 -2.11
N ILE A 276 -6.68 -3.67 -1.81
CA ILE A 276 -5.95 -4.56 -2.74
C ILE A 276 -6.75 -5.82 -3.09
N ASN A 277 -7.55 -6.34 -2.17
CA ASN A 277 -8.30 -7.57 -2.42
C ASN A 277 -9.61 -7.35 -3.20
N HIS A 278 -10.13 -6.13 -3.24
CA HIS A 278 -11.42 -5.81 -3.85
C HIS A 278 -11.30 -4.97 -5.13
N VAL A 279 -10.09 -4.63 -5.55
CA VAL A 279 -9.86 -3.99 -6.83
C VAL A 279 -10.14 -4.96 -7.99
N ASP A 280 -10.74 -4.45 -9.07
CA ASP A 280 -10.94 -5.21 -10.30
C ASP A 280 -9.61 -5.33 -11.05
N MET A 281 -8.83 -6.36 -10.73
CA MET A 281 -7.54 -6.61 -11.36
C MET A 281 -7.64 -6.78 -12.88
N GLY A 282 -8.78 -7.21 -13.43
CA GLY A 282 -8.95 -7.32 -14.88
C GLY A 282 -8.93 -5.93 -15.53
N SER A 283 -9.67 -4.99 -14.96
CA SER A 283 -9.67 -3.59 -15.42
C SER A 283 -8.34 -2.90 -15.15
N ILE A 284 -7.72 -3.12 -13.97
CA ILE A 284 -6.40 -2.56 -13.65
C ILE A 284 -5.34 -3.06 -14.63
N ILE A 285 -5.22 -4.37 -14.85
CA ILE A 285 -4.22 -4.93 -15.77
C ILE A 285 -4.46 -4.43 -17.20
N LYS A 286 -5.72 -4.31 -17.63
CA LYS A 286 -6.05 -3.74 -18.94
C LYS A 286 -5.58 -2.29 -19.07
N ASP A 287 -5.92 -1.45 -18.08
CA ASP A 287 -5.55 -0.03 -18.04
C ASP A 287 -4.01 0.15 -18.00
N LEU A 288 -3.32 -0.73 -17.27
CA LEU A 288 -1.86 -0.80 -17.26
C LEU A 288 -1.31 -1.20 -18.65
N ASN A 289 -1.84 -2.23 -19.29
CA ASN A 289 -1.30 -2.72 -20.56
C ASN A 289 -1.47 -1.75 -21.75
N ASP A 290 -2.37 -0.76 -21.64
CA ASP A 290 -2.53 0.30 -22.64
C ASP A 290 -1.37 1.32 -22.58
N ASP A 291 -0.52 1.24 -21.56
CA ASP A 291 0.68 2.05 -21.36
C ASP A 291 1.96 1.27 -21.71
N LYS A 292 3.02 1.97 -22.13
CA LYS A 292 4.31 1.36 -22.45
C LYS A 292 5.09 0.98 -21.19
N ASP A 293 4.94 1.74 -20.10
CA ASP A 293 5.64 1.50 -18.83
C ASP A 293 4.65 1.60 -17.64
N PRO A 294 3.64 0.70 -17.57
CA PRO A 294 2.47 0.85 -16.69
C PRO A 294 2.74 0.97 -15.20
N TYR A 295 3.62 0.10 -14.71
CA TYR A 295 3.89 -0.01 -13.27
C TYR A 295 4.62 1.22 -12.75
N LEU A 296 5.37 1.89 -13.64
CA LEU A 296 6.00 3.16 -13.35
C LEU A 296 4.96 4.29 -13.25
N HIS A 297 4.04 4.41 -14.21
CA HIS A 297 2.98 5.41 -14.16
C HIS A 297 2.01 5.20 -12.99
N PHE A 298 1.74 3.95 -12.64
CA PHE A 298 1.02 3.63 -11.41
C PHE A 298 1.77 4.17 -10.17
N TYR A 299 3.08 3.93 -10.09
CA TYR A 299 3.89 4.47 -8.99
C TYR A 299 3.93 5.99 -8.95
N GLU A 300 4.06 6.65 -10.09
CA GLU A 300 4.04 8.10 -10.16
C GLU A 300 2.71 8.67 -9.67
N THR A 301 1.61 8.07 -10.10
CA THR A 301 0.28 8.47 -9.65
C THR A 301 0.14 8.28 -8.14
N PHE A 302 0.58 7.13 -7.63
CA PHE A 302 0.59 6.84 -6.20
C PHE A 302 1.43 7.86 -5.43
N LEU A 303 2.67 8.12 -5.85
CA LEU A 303 3.56 9.10 -5.20
C LEU A 303 2.97 10.51 -5.21
N SER A 304 2.33 10.88 -6.32
CA SER A 304 1.71 12.19 -6.45
C SER A 304 0.56 12.39 -5.49
N ALA A 305 -0.19 11.32 -5.19
CA ALA A 305 -1.25 11.36 -4.19
C ALA A 305 -0.71 11.21 -2.76
N TYR A 306 0.36 10.43 -2.58
CA TYR A 306 0.98 10.10 -1.30
C TYR A 306 1.75 11.28 -0.70
N ASP A 307 2.74 11.80 -1.43
CA ASP A 307 3.56 12.94 -1.01
C ASP A 307 4.13 13.69 -2.24
N PRO A 308 3.42 14.74 -2.72
CA PRO A 308 3.88 15.55 -3.84
C PRO A 308 5.24 16.22 -3.61
N LYS A 309 5.55 16.60 -2.35
CA LYS A 309 6.81 17.29 -2.02
C LYS A 309 7.97 16.32 -2.02
N LEU A 310 7.77 15.12 -1.49
CA LEU A 310 8.77 14.05 -1.54
C LEU A 310 9.12 13.70 -2.99
N ARG A 311 8.12 13.61 -3.87
CA ARG A 311 8.32 13.38 -5.31
C ARG A 311 9.25 14.43 -5.92
N GLU A 312 9.05 15.70 -5.61
CA GLU A 312 9.88 16.82 -6.08
C GLU A 312 11.29 16.78 -5.45
N ASN A 313 11.38 16.66 -4.13
CA ASN A 313 12.64 16.72 -3.38
C ASN A 313 13.58 15.54 -3.63
N LYS A 314 13.04 14.32 -3.76
CA LYS A 314 13.83 13.11 -4.02
C LYS A 314 14.13 12.94 -5.51
N GLY A 315 13.72 13.90 -6.35
CA GLY A 315 14.03 13.89 -7.77
C GLY A 315 13.51 12.67 -8.50
N VAL A 316 12.40 12.08 -8.04
CA VAL A 316 11.75 10.92 -8.69
C VAL A 316 11.02 11.44 -9.93
N TYR A 317 11.81 11.87 -10.91
CA TYR A 317 11.35 12.36 -12.19
C TYR A 317 11.48 11.26 -13.23
N TYR A 318 10.41 11.06 -13.98
CA TYR A 318 10.47 10.27 -15.19
C TYR A 318 11.49 10.88 -16.14
N THR A 319 12.52 10.12 -16.50
CA THR A 319 13.36 10.51 -17.62
C THR A 319 12.55 10.27 -18.88
N PRO A 320 12.30 11.29 -19.73
CA PRO A 320 11.47 11.11 -20.90
C PRO A 320 11.99 10.01 -21.81
N ASP A 321 11.07 9.18 -22.29
CA ASP A 321 11.29 8.05 -23.20
C ASP A 321 12.26 8.34 -24.35
N SER A 322 12.09 9.51 -24.97
CA SER A 322 12.90 9.97 -26.09
C SER A 322 14.37 10.20 -25.71
N VAL A 323 14.61 10.69 -24.50
CA VAL A 323 15.96 10.94 -23.97
C VAL A 323 16.64 9.62 -23.64
N VAL A 324 15.94 8.71 -22.96
CA VAL A 324 16.46 7.37 -22.63
C VAL A 324 16.84 6.62 -23.90
N LYS A 325 15.92 6.56 -24.87
CA LYS A 325 16.17 5.91 -26.18
C LYS A 325 17.33 6.55 -26.92
N PHE A 326 17.45 7.87 -26.91
CA PHE A 326 18.57 8.56 -27.56
C PHE A 326 19.91 8.11 -26.97
N ILE A 327 20.05 8.13 -25.64
CA ILE A 327 21.28 7.75 -24.95
C ILE A 327 21.61 6.27 -25.20
N ILE A 328 20.65 5.36 -25.05
CA ILE A 328 20.88 3.92 -25.26
C ILE A 328 21.26 3.63 -26.72
N ASN A 329 20.60 4.27 -27.70
CA ASN A 329 20.97 4.11 -29.11
C ASN A 329 22.35 4.69 -29.44
N ALA A 330 22.74 5.80 -28.80
CA ALA A 330 24.08 6.36 -28.96
C ALA A 330 25.14 5.41 -28.39
N LEU A 331 24.94 4.85 -27.19
CA LEU A 331 25.83 3.84 -26.60
C LEU A 331 25.94 2.60 -27.49
N ASP A 332 24.81 2.07 -27.96
CA ASP A 332 24.77 0.92 -28.87
C ASP A 332 25.52 1.17 -30.19
N SER A 333 25.43 2.40 -30.73
CA SER A 333 26.19 2.81 -31.93
C SER A 333 27.68 2.90 -31.65
N LEU A 334 28.09 3.53 -30.54
CA LEU A 334 29.51 3.67 -30.18
C LEU A 334 30.17 2.31 -29.97
N LEU A 335 29.48 1.36 -29.34
CA LEU A 335 29.93 -0.02 -29.18
C LEU A 335 30.24 -0.66 -30.53
N LYS A 336 29.32 -0.56 -31.51
CA LYS A 336 29.51 -1.13 -32.86
C LYS A 336 30.66 -0.48 -33.62
N THR A 337 30.82 0.85 -33.50
CA THR A 337 31.79 1.60 -34.30
C THR A 337 33.21 1.48 -33.77
N HIS A 338 33.38 1.49 -32.45
CA HIS A 338 34.71 1.66 -31.83
C HIS A 338 35.25 0.40 -31.15
N PHE A 339 34.40 -0.57 -30.79
CA PHE A 339 34.81 -1.74 -30.02
C PHE A 339 34.71 -3.01 -30.85
N LYS A 340 35.86 -3.60 -31.19
CA LYS A 340 35.96 -4.83 -31.98
C LYS A 340 35.23 -6.02 -31.34
N ASP A 341 35.17 -6.03 -30.00
CA ASP A 341 34.55 -7.11 -29.23
C ASP A 341 33.03 -6.92 -29.05
N ALA A 342 32.46 -5.80 -29.55
CA ALA A 342 31.04 -5.47 -29.49
C ALA A 342 30.41 -5.17 -30.87
N PRO A 343 30.63 -6.00 -31.91
CA PRO A 343 30.20 -5.69 -33.29
C PRO A 343 28.67 -5.61 -33.47
N LEU A 344 27.90 -6.14 -32.52
CA LEU A 344 26.43 -6.07 -32.52
C LEU A 344 25.90 -5.02 -31.52
N GLY A 345 26.76 -4.21 -30.92
CA GLY A 345 26.41 -3.23 -29.90
C GLY A 345 26.11 -3.89 -28.56
N LEU A 346 25.06 -3.45 -27.85
CA LEU A 346 24.66 -4.04 -26.57
C LEU A 346 24.28 -5.52 -26.69
N LYS A 347 23.77 -5.94 -27.86
CA LYS A 347 23.48 -7.35 -28.13
C LYS A 347 24.72 -8.26 -28.01
N SER A 348 25.93 -7.73 -28.21
CA SER A 348 27.17 -8.51 -28.05
C SER A 348 27.37 -9.03 -26.62
N ALA A 349 26.77 -8.41 -25.60
CA ALA A 349 26.81 -8.89 -24.22
C ALA A 349 26.11 -10.25 -24.02
N LEU A 350 25.26 -10.70 -24.96
CA LEU A 350 24.70 -12.07 -24.92
C LEU A 350 25.78 -13.15 -25.06
N ASP A 351 26.85 -12.87 -25.80
CA ASP A 351 27.91 -13.82 -26.14
C ASP A 351 29.27 -13.46 -25.54
N ASN A 352 29.45 -12.24 -25.01
CA ASN A 352 30.72 -11.72 -24.51
C ASN A 352 30.59 -11.17 -23.09
N GLU A 353 31.06 -11.93 -22.10
CA GLU A 353 30.98 -11.60 -20.66
C GLU A 353 31.82 -10.38 -20.23
N ASN A 354 32.67 -9.86 -21.12
CA ASN A 354 33.48 -8.66 -20.86
C ASN A 354 32.70 -7.35 -21.06
N ILE A 355 31.49 -7.40 -21.63
CA ILE A 355 30.67 -6.22 -21.88
C ILE A 355 29.69 -6.03 -20.71
N LYS A 356 30.08 -5.18 -19.77
CA LYS A 356 29.24 -4.84 -18.61
C LYS A 356 28.60 -3.47 -18.78
N LEU A 357 27.37 -3.34 -18.28
CA LEU A 357 26.63 -2.09 -18.23
C LEU A 357 26.32 -1.77 -16.77
N LEU A 358 26.55 -0.52 -16.36
CA LEU A 358 26.17 -0.03 -15.04
C LEU A 358 25.33 1.23 -15.20
N ASP A 359 24.12 1.18 -14.64
CA ASP A 359 23.29 2.34 -14.37
C ASP A 359 23.47 2.73 -12.90
N PHE A 360 24.34 3.70 -12.61
CA PHE A 360 24.76 4.05 -11.25
C PHE A 360 23.71 4.87 -10.46
N ALA A 361 22.58 5.21 -11.07
CA ALA A 361 21.47 5.90 -10.43
C ALA A 361 20.16 5.46 -11.10
N THR A 362 19.84 4.18 -10.93
CA THR A 362 18.88 3.50 -11.81
C THR A 362 17.44 3.95 -11.59
N GLY A 363 17.12 4.55 -10.45
CA GLY A 363 15.78 4.98 -10.11
C GLY A 363 14.82 3.79 -10.18
N THR A 364 13.81 3.93 -11.01
CA THR A 364 12.81 2.89 -11.31
C THR A 364 13.22 1.95 -12.44
N GLY A 365 14.50 1.92 -12.81
CA GLY A 365 15.08 0.98 -13.77
C GLY A 365 14.91 1.35 -15.25
N THR A 366 14.56 2.60 -15.58
CA THR A 366 14.18 2.99 -16.95
C THR A 366 15.30 2.80 -17.97
N PHE A 367 16.52 3.25 -17.66
CA PHE A 367 17.69 3.05 -18.54
C PHE A 367 18.07 1.58 -18.64
N LEU A 368 18.06 0.87 -17.52
CA LEU A 368 18.37 -0.55 -17.47
C LEU A 368 17.39 -1.37 -18.33
N LEU A 369 16.09 -1.08 -18.22
CA LEU A 369 15.04 -1.69 -19.03
C LEU A 369 15.24 -1.43 -20.52
N GLU A 370 15.49 -0.17 -20.92
CA GLU A 370 15.74 0.16 -22.32
C GLU A 370 17.03 -0.49 -22.85
N ALA A 371 18.06 -0.65 -22.02
CA ALA A 371 19.25 -1.42 -22.38
C ALA A 371 18.93 -2.90 -22.63
N PHE A 372 18.09 -3.53 -21.80
CA PHE A 372 17.60 -4.89 -22.04
C PHE A 372 16.80 -4.98 -23.33
N ARG A 373 15.86 -4.04 -23.58
CA ARG A 373 15.11 -3.93 -24.85
C ARG A 373 16.05 -3.90 -26.04
N LYS A 374 17.11 -3.08 -25.97
CA LYS A 374 18.10 -2.95 -27.04
C LYS A 374 18.93 -4.21 -27.25
N ALA A 375 19.37 -4.87 -26.17
CA ALA A 375 20.17 -6.08 -26.25
C ALA A 375 19.36 -7.29 -26.75
N LEU A 376 18.08 -7.38 -26.40
CA LEU A 376 17.16 -8.46 -26.75
C LEU A 376 16.33 -8.19 -28.02
N GLU A 377 16.49 -7.02 -28.65
CA GLU A 377 15.81 -6.63 -29.89
C GLU A 377 15.95 -7.74 -30.96
N VAL A 378 14.88 -8.44 -31.30
CA VAL A 378 14.92 -9.53 -32.29
C VAL A 378 15.30 -8.96 -33.67
N ARG A 379 16.39 -9.45 -34.26
CA ARG A 379 16.76 -9.13 -35.64
C ARG A 379 16.59 -10.35 -36.51
N LYS A 380 16.04 -10.15 -37.72
CA LYS A 380 16.05 -11.18 -38.76
C LYS A 380 17.51 -11.47 -39.13
N THR A 381 17.90 -12.73 -39.09
CA THR A 381 19.20 -13.15 -39.61
C THR A 381 19.22 -12.97 -41.12
N SER A 382 20.42 -12.89 -41.71
CA SER A 382 20.61 -12.68 -43.15
C SER A 382 20.02 -13.81 -44.03
N ASP A 383 19.65 -14.94 -43.45
CA ASP A 383 18.96 -16.08 -44.06
C ASP A 383 17.43 -16.08 -43.83
N GLY A 384 16.87 -15.04 -43.20
CA GLY A 384 15.44 -14.92 -42.91
C GLY A 384 14.96 -15.68 -41.66
N GLY A 385 15.86 -16.34 -40.93
CA GLY A 385 15.57 -16.99 -39.65
C GLY A 385 15.37 -16.02 -38.48
N ILE A 386 14.86 -16.56 -37.37
CA ILE A 386 14.85 -15.88 -36.06
C ILE A 386 16.12 -16.29 -35.32
N SER A 387 16.91 -15.30 -34.88
CA SER A 387 18.09 -15.56 -34.03
C SER A 387 17.66 -16.27 -32.73
N THR A 388 18.40 -17.31 -32.34
CA THR A 388 18.24 -18.02 -31.04
C THR A 388 19.20 -17.50 -29.97
N LYS A 389 20.04 -16.51 -30.29
CA LYS A 389 21.03 -15.94 -29.36
C LYS A 389 20.38 -15.28 -28.13
N GLU A 390 19.17 -14.77 -28.30
CA GLU A 390 18.34 -14.14 -27.28
C GLU A 390 17.97 -15.12 -26.16
N ASP A 391 18.12 -16.44 -26.36
CA ASP A 391 17.96 -17.46 -25.30
C ASP A 391 19.09 -17.43 -24.27
N LYS A 392 20.19 -16.72 -24.56
CA LYS A 392 21.29 -16.46 -23.61
C LYS A 392 21.06 -15.20 -22.75
N TYR A 393 19.83 -14.72 -22.59
CA TYR A 393 19.52 -13.53 -21.78
C TYR A 393 20.05 -13.59 -20.33
N GLN A 394 20.27 -14.80 -19.81
CA GLN A 394 20.91 -15.07 -18.53
C GLN A 394 22.29 -14.41 -18.39
N ASN A 395 23.02 -14.25 -19.50
CA ASN A 395 24.30 -13.55 -19.52
C ASN A 395 24.09 -12.05 -19.26
N LEU A 396 23.03 -11.44 -19.77
CA LEU A 396 22.71 -10.04 -19.52
C LEU A 396 22.39 -9.81 -18.03
N LEU A 397 21.66 -10.74 -17.40
CA LEU A 397 21.37 -10.66 -15.96
C LEU A 397 22.63 -10.64 -15.09
N LYS A 398 23.75 -11.20 -15.56
CA LYS A 398 25.04 -11.18 -14.86
C LYS A 398 25.90 -9.96 -15.17
N GLN A 399 25.57 -9.20 -16.21
CA GLN A 399 26.41 -8.14 -16.77
C GLN A 399 25.80 -6.75 -16.70
N PHE A 400 24.47 -6.64 -16.54
CA PHE A 400 23.74 -5.39 -16.47
C PHE A 400 23.40 -5.10 -15.02
N TYR A 401 24.01 -4.04 -14.49
CA TYR A 401 23.93 -3.64 -13.10
C TYR A 401 23.16 -2.32 -12.97
N GLY A 402 22.41 -2.17 -11.90
CA GLY A 402 21.78 -0.91 -11.50
C GLY A 402 22.07 -0.61 -10.05
N PHE A 403 22.41 0.62 -9.69
CA PHE A 403 22.54 1.04 -8.30
C PHE A 403 21.43 2.04 -7.99
N GLU A 404 20.73 1.82 -6.88
CA GLU A 404 19.66 2.69 -6.43
C GLU A 404 19.79 2.92 -4.92
N TYR A 405 19.53 4.15 -4.48
CA TYR A 405 19.68 4.53 -3.08
C TYR A 405 18.36 4.42 -2.30
N LEU A 406 17.23 4.62 -2.97
CA LEU A 406 15.90 4.62 -2.37
C LEU A 406 15.22 3.26 -2.52
N ILE A 407 14.66 2.76 -1.42
CA ILE A 407 14.04 1.42 -1.37
C ILE A 407 12.85 1.30 -2.33
N ALA A 408 11.99 2.32 -2.37
CA ALA A 408 10.78 2.27 -3.19
C ALA A 408 11.13 2.24 -4.70
N PRO A 409 11.95 3.17 -5.26
CA PRO A 409 12.47 3.06 -6.63
C PRO A 409 13.18 1.74 -6.92
N TYR A 410 14.00 1.22 -6.00
CA TYR A 410 14.65 -0.09 -6.13
C TYR A 410 13.63 -1.22 -6.33
N ALA A 411 12.57 -1.25 -5.52
CA ALA A 411 11.52 -2.28 -5.60
C ALA A 411 10.78 -2.20 -6.94
N ILE A 412 10.59 -0.99 -7.45
CA ILE A 412 9.89 -0.72 -8.70
C ILE A 412 10.76 -1.04 -9.91
N ALA A 413 12.06 -0.80 -9.84
CA ALA A 413 13.00 -1.25 -10.88
C ALA A 413 12.93 -2.77 -11.05
N HIS A 414 12.94 -3.53 -9.95
CA HIS A 414 12.75 -4.97 -10.00
C HIS A 414 11.41 -5.37 -10.61
N LEU A 415 10.33 -4.68 -10.26
CA LEU A 415 9.00 -4.94 -10.78
C LEU A 415 8.95 -4.70 -12.29
N ASN A 416 9.36 -3.50 -12.71
CA ASN A 416 9.36 -3.06 -14.11
C ASN A 416 10.13 -4.05 -14.99
N LEU A 417 11.35 -4.40 -14.59
CA LEU A 417 12.15 -5.35 -15.35
C LEU A 417 11.53 -6.74 -15.35
N SER A 418 11.08 -7.27 -14.20
CA SER A 418 10.45 -8.60 -14.13
C SER A 418 9.22 -8.72 -15.02
N GLN A 419 8.37 -7.69 -15.05
CA GLN A 419 7.18 -7.68 -15.90
C GLN A 419 7.55 -7.53 -17.38
N ALA A 420 8.53 -6.69 -17.73
CA ALA A 420 9.04 -6.63 -19.10
C ALA A 420 9.60 -7.99 -19.56
N PHE A 421 10.33 -8.70 -18.70
CA PHE A 421 10.80 -10.06 -19.00
C PHE A 421 9.65 -11.03 -19.27
N LYS A 422 8.58 -10.97 -18.48
CA LYS A 422 7.41 -11.83 -18.63
C LYS A 422 6.56 -11.47 -19.87
N GLU A 423 6.26 -10.19 -20.04
CA GLU A 423 5.23 -9.70 -20.96
C GLU A 423 5.80 -9.21 -22.28
N GLU A 424 6.91 -8.47 -22.27
CA GLU A 424 7.52 -7.91 -23.47
C GLU A 424 8.47 -8.93 -24.12
N PHE A 425 9.44 -9.45 -23.34
CA PHE A 425 10.49 -10.34 -23.85
C PHE A 425 10.04 -11.81 -23.96
N LYS A 426 8.86 -12.16 -23.41
CA LYS A 426 8.33 -13.53 -23.33
C LYS A 426 9.34 -14.53 -22.74
N LYS A 427 10.15 -14.05 -21.80
CA LYS A 427 11.24 -14.76 -21.11
C LYS A 427 11.10 -14.52 -19.59
N PRO A 428 10.05 -15.04 -18.95
CA PRO A 428 9.84 -14.80 -17.51
C PRO A 428 11.05 -15.25 -16.70
N LEU A 429 11.44 -14.43 -15.73
CA LEU A 429 12.55 -14.71 -14.82
C LEU A 429 12.25 -15.99 -14.03
N LYS A 430 13.23 -16.89 -13.96
CA LYS A 430 13.18 -18.12 -13.15
C LYS A 430 13.48 -17.80 -11.69
N GLU A 431 13.15 -18.72 -10.77
CA GLU A 431 13.36 -18.50 -9.33
C GLU A 431 14.81 -18.14 -8.94
N ASN A 432 15.80 -18.63 -9.68
CA ASN A 432 17.22 -18.39 -9.42
C ASN A 432 17.78 -17.20 -10.23
N ASP A 433 16.97 -16.59 -11.09
CA ASP A 433 17.38 -15.43 -11.88
C ASP A 433 17.31 -14.20 -10.99
N ALA A 434 18.44 -13.52 -10.80
CA ALA A 434 18.53 -12.30 -10.01
C ALA A 434 18.89 -11.13 -10.93
N LEU A 435 18.10 -10.06 -10.85
CA LEU A 435 18.49 -8.77 -11.41
C LEU A 435 19.62 -8.21 -10.56
N LYS A 436 20.66 -7.65 -11.19
CA LYS A 436 21.80 -7.04 -10.49
C LYS A 436 21.52 -5.57 -10.18
N ILE A 437 20.34 -5.31 -9.62
CA ILE A 437 19.99 -4.00 -9.09
C ILE A 437 20.31 -4.03 -7.60
N ILE A 438 21.14 -3.11 -7.13
CA ILE A 438 21.70 -3.10 -5.79
C ILE A 438 21.21 -1.85 -5.07
N LEU A 439 20.69 -2.04 -3.87
CA LEU A 439 20.30 -0.96 -2.98
C LEU A 439 21.54 -0.40 -2.27
N THR A 440 22.12 0.69 -2.78
CA THR A 440 23.37 1.27 -2.28
C THR A 440 23.48 2.76 -2.60
N ASN A 441 24.30 3.48 -1.84
CA ASN A 441 24.72 4.84 -2.19
C ASN A 441 26.02 4.77 -3.00
N THR A 442 25.98 5.16 -4.27
CA THR A 442 27.13 5.11 -5.18
C THR A 442 28.28 6.04 -4.81
N LEU A 443 28.05 6.97 -3.88
CA LEU A 443 29.06 7.89 -3.36
C LEU A 443 29.79 7.36 -2.11
N ILE A 444 29.31 6.29 -1.47
CA ILE A 444 29.93 5.70 -0.25
C ILE A 444 30.97 4.65 -0.66
N GLN A 445 32.14 4.65 -0.01
CA GLN A 445 33.21 3.68 -0.32
C GLN A 445 32.95 2.31 0.33
N PRO A 446 33.11 1.18 -0.38
CA PRO A 446 32.88 -0.17 0.15
C PRO A 446 33.72 -0.53 1.40
N SER A 447 34.89 0.10 1.57
CA SER A 447 35.82 -0.14 2.69
C SER A 447 35.30 0.34 4.05
N GLU A 448 34.20 1.09 4.09
CA GLU A 448 33.60 1.61 5.34
C GLU A 448 32.51 0.67 5.91
N ILE A 449 32.11 -0.38 5.16
CA ILE A 449 30.89 -1.17 5.46
C ILE A 449 31.20 -2.49 6.20
N VAL A 450 32.44 -2.99 6.19
CA VAL A 450 32.78 -4.35 6.63
C VAL A 450 33.62 -4.37 7.91
N ALA A 451 32.99 -4.09 9.05
CA ALA A 451 33.43 -4.60 10.35
C ALA A 451 32.23 -4.66 11.30
N CYS A 452 31.90 -5.86 11.79
CA CYS A 452 30.91 -6.13 12.85
C CYS A 452 29.43 -5.97 12.47
N ARG A 453 28.83 -6.99 11.83
CA ARG A 453 27.37 -7.14 11.86
C ARG A 453 26.99 -8.61 12.08
N GLY A 454 26.07 -8.88 12.99
CA GLY A 454 25.42 -10.18 13.16
C GLY A 454 24.11 -10.16 12.37
N LEU A 455 24.02 -10.94 11.29
CA LEU A 455 23.18 -10.58 10.13
C LEU A 455 22.05 -11.58 9.85
N ASN A 456 21.02 -11.12 9.12
CA ASN A 456 20.18 -11.99 8.29
C ASN A 456 20.89 -12.19 6.92
N PRO A 457 21.18 -13.44 6.49
CA PRO A 457 22.07 -13.74 5.34
C PRO A 457 21.70 -13.12 3.99
N ILE A 458 20.45 -12.67 3.82
CA ILE A 458 19.94 -12.16 2.54
C ILE A 458 20.44 -10.74 2.26
N PHE A 459 20.44 -9.85 3.25
CA PHE A 459 20.96 -8.49 3.10
C PHE A 459 22.49 -8.50 2.97
N GLU A 460 23.17 -9.43 3.64
CA GLU A 460 24.59 -9.71 3.41
C GLU A 460 24.88 -10.07 1.96
N LYS A 461 24.09 -10.96 1.36
CA LYS A 461 24.33 -11.44 -0.01
C LYS A 461 24.10 -10.36 -1.07
N GLU A 462 23.11 -9.50 -0.88
CA GLU A 462 22.88 -8.37 -1.79
C GLU A 462 23.99 -7.32 -1.67
N LEU A 463 24.40 -6.97 -0.44
CA LEU A 463 25.43 -5.95 -0.19
C LEU A 463 26.87 -6.45 -0.45
N SER A 464 27.17 -7.73 -0.23
CA SER A 464 28.48 -8.34 -0.58
C SER A 464 28.65 -8.56 -2.08
N SER A 465 27.57 -8.41 -2.86
CA SER A 465 27.61 -8.43 -4.32
C SER A 465 27.70 -7.04 -4.96
N ALA A 466 27.64 -5.98 -4.14
CA ALA A 466 27.95 -4.59 -4.45
C ALA A 466 29.45 -4.36 -4.31
#